data_AF-A0AAD6HBM1-F1
#
_entry.id   AF-A0AAD6HBM1-F1
#
_cell.length_a   1.000
_cell.length_b   1.000
_cell.length_c   1.000
_cell.angle_alpha   90.00
_cell.angle_beta   90.00
_cell.angle_gamma   90.00
#
_symmetry.space_group_name_H-M   'P 1'
#
loop_
_entity.id
_entity.type
_entity.pdbx_description
1 polymer ?
#
loop_
_entity_poly.entity_id
_entity_poly.type
_entity_poly.pdbx_seq_one_letter_code
_entity_poly.pdbx_strand_id
1 'polypeptide(L)'
;MGNPSFQVIVLGPTGGPREDAVTGILVRSTSTNWTRGSVIAVDAGTMLAGIARLLEPHIPTAKNGRTGTVLKEGPFKGLKLPHKSAQANAAHVFRDIIGGFFITHPHLDHVSGLAMNTPIIEAGNGPKAVSALPSVLAALKNHVFNDVIWPNLSDEDGGAGLLTYQRLVEGGNPRLGVGETRGYLRACDGLTAKCLSVTHGRCAQRYNHKTETHHRANSVVFRSKDSRLGRRGRSVDHSHEGSFYSPARSPRLMGAEPIMSPVESSAFFLRDDDTGNEIIVFGDVEPDSVSLEPRNRRVWETAAPKIATGKLSAIFIECSYTDSVHDPYLYGHLCPRHLVAELTVLADKVLDVQERIEGTEKKRKRPVMGEPAFADSSPRNKRPQSIPGKGRSSVASRGPFNEPLDNMGEFIDFDEFDPPDPSRWARSSKPPLSGLSVYIIHIKETLKDGVYPGTRIIQELKSRGDMINLGCQFFLPDPKEPLFI
;
A
#
# COMPACT_ATOMS: atom_id res chain seq x y z
N MET A 1 -19.61 15.36 14.40
CA MET A 1 -18.50 14.52 13.89
C MET A 1 -18.70 13.14 14.50
N GLY A 2 -18.64 12.07 13.69
CA GLY A 2 -18.75 10.70 14.20
C GLY A 2 -17.55 10.33 15.07
N ASN A 3 -17.61 9.20 15.76
CA ASN A 3 -16.44 8.64 16.43
C ASN A 3 -15.39 8.26 15.37
N PRO A 4 -14.09 8.48 15.64
CA PRO A 4 -13.01 8.08 14.72
C PRO A 4 -13.05 6.56 14.53
N SER A 5 -12.76 6.07 13.33
CA SER A 5 -12.66 4.66 12.95
C SER A 5 -11.27 4.09 13.16
N PHE A 6 -10.23 4.93 13.03
CA PHE A 6 -8.83 4.50 13.11
C PHE A 6 -8.08 5.23 14.22
N GLN A 7 -7.16 4.49 14.83
CA GLN A 7 -6.03 5.06 15.57
C GLN A 7 -4.76 4.72 14.81
N VAL A 8 -4.04 5.76 14.37
CA VAL A 8 -2.76 5.64 13.67
C VAL A 8 -1.65 6.22 14.54
N ILE A 9 -0.56 5.46 14.71
CA ILE A 9 0.62 5.85 15.48
C ILE A 9 1.83 5.82 14.54
N VAL A 10 2.40 6.99 14.27
CA VAL A 10 3.60 7.09 13.42
C VAL A 10 4.84 6.92 14.30
N LEU A 11 5.48 5.76 14.23
CA LEU A 11 6.68 5.44 15.03
C LEU A 11 7.90 6.21 14.52
N GLY A 12 8.03 6.31 13.20
CA GLY A 12 9.08 7.01 12.50
C GLY A 12 8.54 7.64 11.23
N PRO A 13 8.57 8.98 11.09
CA PRO A 13 8.07 9.67 9.91
C PRO A 13 9.16 9.98 8.87
N THR A 14 10.43 9.60 9.10
CA THR A 14 11.56 10.09 8.29
C THR A 14 11.92 9.11 7.16
N GLY A 15 12.37 9.67 6.04
CA GLY A 15 12.88 8.92 4.89
C GLY A 15 14.40 8.71 4.90
N GLY A 16 15.03 8.88 6.07
CA GLY A 16 16.47 8.92 6.23
C GLY A 16 17.10 10.29 5.86
N PRO A 17 18.45 10.37 5.82
CA PRO A 17 19.40 9.28 6.00
C PRO A 17 19.60 8.84 7.47
N ARG A 18 19.01 9.55 8.45
CA ARG A 18 19.01 9.14 9.85
C ARG A 18 18.18 7.88 10.06
N GLU A 19 18.79 6.86 10.64
CA GLU A 19 18.26 5.51 10.81
C GLU A 19 17.37 5.34 12.06
N ASP A 20 17.44 6.26 13.03
CA ASP A 20 16.80 6.11 14.34
C ASP A 20 15.27 6.37 14.34
N ALA A 21 14.76 6.96 13.26
CA ALA A 21 13.35 7.36 13.12
C ALA A 21 12.76 7.09 11.72
N VAL A 22 13.34 6.14 10.99
CA VAL A 22 12.85 5.72 9.67
C VAL A 22 11.45 5.12 9.71
N THR A 23 10.80 5.08 8.55
CA THR A 23 9.38 4.74 8.37
C THR A 23 8.90 3.52 9.16
N GLY A 24 7.86 3.74 9.95
CA GLY A 24 7.10 2.68 10.62
C GLY A 24 5.79 3.24 11.19
N ILE A 25 4.67 2.62 10.86
CA ILE A 25 3.33 3.11 11.22
C ILE A 25 2.52 1.97 11.83
N LEU A 26 1.88 2.20 12.97
CA LEU A 26 0.92 1.26 13.55
C LEU A 26 -0.50 1.73 13.27
N VAL A 27 -1.37 0.80 12.87
CA VAL A 27 -2.78 1.09 12.60
C VAL A 27 -3.66 0.08 13.32
N ARG A 28 -4.73 0.58 13.94
CA ARG A 28 -5.80 -0.25 14.50
C ARG A 28 -7.17 0.38 14.34
N SER A 29 -8.18 -0.47 14.34
CA SER A 29 -9.58 -0.07 14.44
C SER A 29 -9.88 0.45 15.85
N THR A 30 -10.56 1.58 15.99
CA THR A 30 -11.06 2.08 17.29
C THR A 30 -12.25 1.28 17.83
N SER A 31 -12.90 0.48 16.97
CA SER A 31 -14.03 -0.38 17.35
C SER A 31 -13.60 -1.60 18.18
N THR A 32 -12.32 -1.99 18.09
CA THR A 32 -11.77 -3.14 18.84
C THR A 32 -11.06 -2.69 20.10
N ASN A 33 -10.80 -3.61 21.04
CA ASN A 33 -9.95 -3.31 22.21
C ASN A 33 -8.47 -3.51 21.87
N TRP A 34 -7.57 -2.97 22.71
CA TRP A 34 -6.15 -3.36 22.70
C TRP A 34 -6.01 -4.82 23.13
N THR A 35 -6.01 -5.72 22.16
CA THR A 35 -5.89 -7.18 22.34
C THR A 35 -4.75 -7.73 21.50
N ARG A 36 -4.47 -9.02 21.68
CA ARG A 36 -3.43 -9.72 20.93
C ARG A 36 -3.73 -9.69 19.44
N GLY A 37 -2.83 -9.15 18.64
CA GLY A 37 -3.01 -9.02 17.19
C GLY A 37 -4.13 -8.06 16.78
N SER A 38 -4.39 -7.01 17.56
CA SER A 38 -5.38 -5.96 17.24
C SER A 38 -4.79 -4.79 16.44
N VAL A 39 -3.50 -4.84 16.14
CA VAL A 39 -2.75 -3.78 15.46
C VAL A 39 -1.97 -4.38 14.30
N ILE A 40 -1.92 -3.69 13.16
CA ILE A 40 -0.95 -3.98 12.11
C ILE A 40 0.16 -2.93 12.11
N ALA A 41 1.35 -3.35 11.68
CA ALA A 41 2.41 -2.42 11.29
C ALA A 41 2.41 -2.27 9.77
N VAL A 42 2.40 -1.05 9.26
CA VAL A 42 2.70 -0.74 7.85
C VAL A 42 4.12 -0.21 7.80
N ASP A 43 4.95 -0.95 7.07
CA ASP A 43 6.41 -0.91 7.14
C ASP A 43 6.96 -1.10 8.57
N ALA A 44 8.26 -1.34 8.63
CA ALA A 44 8.92 -1.76 9.85
C ALA A 44 10.40 -1.34 9.84
N GLY A 45 10.66 -0.11 9.41
CA GLY A 45 11.96 0.53 9.55
C GLY A 45 12.33 0.71 11.02
N THR A 46 11.53 1.49 11.76
CA THR A 46 11.64 1.59 13.21
C THR A 46 10.48 0.87 13.89
N MET A 47 10.79 0.01 14.87
CA MET A 47 9.79 -0.76 15.62
C MET A 47 10.03 -0.63 17.13
N LEU A 48 10.80 -1.53 17.76
CA LEU A 48 10.99 -1.52 19.22
C LEU A 48 11.54 -0.18 19.74
N ALA A 49 12.51 0.41 19.03
CA ALA A 49 13.08 1.70 19.40
C ALA A 49 12.05 2.82 19.32
N GLY A 50 11.27 2.90 18.23
CA GLY A 50 10.19 3.86 18.07
C GLY A 50 9.09 3.70 19.13
N ILE A 51 8.65 2.47 19.37
CA ILE A 51 7.64 2.17 20.39
C ILE A 51 8.15 2.55 21.79
N ALA A 52 9.37 2.16 22.16
CA ALA A 52 9.95 2.50 23.46
C ALA A 52 10.08 4.02 23.64
N ARG A 53 10.59 4.72 22.62
CA ARG A 53 10.71 6.19 22.62
C ARG A 53 9.38 6.89 22.86
N LEU A 54 8.29 6.38 22.26
CA LEU A 54 6.95 6.95 22.42
C LEU A 54 6.27 6.56 23.74
N LEU A 55 6.68 5.45 24.36
CA LEU A 55 6.16 5.03 25.67
C LEU A 55 6.88 5.71 26.84
N GLU A 56 8.19 5.98 26.71
CA GLU A 56 9.05 6.49 27.79
C GLU A 56 8.46 7.71 28.53
N PRO A 57 7.90 8.75 27.85
CA PRO A 57 7.35 9.92 28.54
C PRO A 57 6.10 9.63 29.38
N HIS A 58 5.38 8.55 29.08
CA HIS A 58 4.07 8.25 29.69
C HIS A 58 4.13 7.13 30.73
N ILE A 59 5.31 6.53 30.94
CA ILE A 59 5.51 5.51 31.95
C ILE A 59 5.95 6.19 33.26
N PRO A 60 5.25 5.97 34.39
CA PRO A 60 5.63 6.57 35.66
C PRO A 60 7.04 6.16 36.07
N THR A 61 7.95 7.13 36.17
CA THR A 61 9.30 6.99 36.72
C THR A 61 9.22 6.80 38.24
N ALA A 62 8.81 5.62 38.70
CA ALA A 62 8.79 5.32 40.13
C ALA A 62 9.45 3.97 40.43
N LYS A 63 10.34 3.99 41.44
CA LYS A 63 10.94 2.80 42.10
C LYS A 63 9.88 1.78 42.57
N ASN A 64 8.60 2.18 42.65
CA ASN A 64 7.43 1.37 43.03
C ASN A 64 6.39 1.18 41.89
N GLY A 65 6.78 1.32 40.62
CA GLY A 65 5.85 1.29 39.48
C GLY A 65 4.88 0.10 39.52
N ARG A 66 3.57 0.40 39.52
CA ARG A 66 2.51 -0.62 39.47
C ARG A 66 2.43 -1.20 38.06
N THR A 67 2.55 -2.52 37.94
CA THR A 67 2.30 -3.25 36.70
C THR A 67 0.80 -3.23 36.38
N GLY A 68 0.45 -3.35 35.10
CA GLY A 68 -0.94 -3.41 34.65
C GLY A 68 -1.65 -2.05 34.59
N THR A 69 -0.90 -0.95 34.48
CA THR A 69 -1.46 0.41 34.36
C THR A 69 -1.99 0.65 32.94
N VAL A 70 -3.17 1.25 32.80
CA VAL A 70 -3.72 1.68 31.50
C VAL A 70 -3.23 3.09 31.19
N LEU A 71 -2.65 3.28 30.01
CA LEU A 71 -2.21 4.60 29.54
C LEU A 71 -3.40 5.53 29.33
N LYS A 72 -3.34 6.72 29.94
CA LYS A 72 -4.41 7.73 29.87
C LYS A 72 -4.25 8.71 28.71
N GLU A 73 -3.03 8.85 28.20
CA GLU A 73 -2.60 9.82 27.20
C GLU A 73 -1.47 9.24 26.33
N GLY A 74 -1.04 10.00 25.33
CA GLY A 74 0.00 9.63 24.39
C GLY A 74 -0.46 8.69 23.27
N PRO A 75 0.46 8.27 22.38
CA PRO A 75 0.11 7.52 21.18
C PRO A 75 -0.58 6.19 21.47
N PHE A 76 -0.20 5.54 22.57
CA PHE A 76 -0.74 4.25 23.02
C PHE A 76 -1.87 4.40 24.05
N LYS A 77 -2.60 5.52 24.04
CA LYS A 77 -3.75 5.75 24.93
C LYS A 77 -4.73 4.56 24.94
N GLY A 78 -5.11 4.13 26.13
CA GLY A 78 -6.00 2.99 26.36
C GLY A 78 -5.28 1.63 26.42
N LEU A 79 -4.00 1.55 26.07
CA LEU A 79 -3.23 0.31 26.19
C LEU A 79 -2.91 0.01 27.67
N LYS A 80 -3.16 -1.23 28.08
CA LYS A 80 -2.73 -1.74 29.39
C LYS A 80 -1.26 -2.18 29.31
N LEU A 81 -0.40 -1.58 30.11
CA LEU A 81 1.02 -1.88 30.17
C LEU A 81 1.31 -2.94 31.26
N PRO A 82 1.70 -4.18 30.89
CA PRO A 82 2.01 -5.22 31.87
C PRO A 82 3.35 -5.01 32.58
N HIS A 83 4.26 -4.23 32.02
CA HIS A 83 5.62 -4.06 32.55
C HIS A 83 5.87 -2.64 33.07
N LYS A 84 6.97 -2.47 33.82
CA LYS A 84 7.34 -1.19 34.44
C LYS A 84 8.14 -0.26 33.52
N SER A 85 8.92 -0.80 32.58
CA SER A 85 9.80 0.00 31.71
C SER A 85 9.26 0.14 30.29
N ALA A 86 9.66 1.18 29.58
CA ALA A 86 9.27 1.39 28.19
C ALA A 86 9.77 0.28 27.28
N GLN A 87 10.98 -0.22 27.51
CA GLN A 87 11.62 -1.26 26.71
C GLN A 87 10.85 -2.59 26.83
N ALA A 88 10.47 -2.98 28.05
CA ALA A 88 9.69 -4.20 28.27
C ALA A 88 8.27 -4.08 27.71
N ASN A 89 7.65 -2.90 27.81
CA ASN A 89 6.35 -2.68 27.19
C ASN A 89 6.42 -2.57 25.66
N ALA A 90 7.52 -2.06 25.10
CA ALA A 90 7.75 -2.07 23.65
C ALA A 90 7.87 -3.51 23.13
N ALA A 91 8.56 -4.38 23.86
CA ALA A 91 8.59 -5.82 23.59
C ALA A 91 7.18 -6.43 23.64
N HIS A 92 6.37 -6.09 24.64
CA HIS A 92 4.98 -6.53 24.72
C HIS A 92 4.14 -6.05 23.53
N VAL A 93 4.24 -4.78 23.14
CA VAL A 93 3.53 -4.24 21.98
C VAL A 93 3.95 -4.99 20.71
N PHE A 94 5.25 -5.12 20.46
CA PHE A 94 5.76 -5.80 19.27
C PHE A 94 5.35 -7.28 19.22
N ARG A 95 5.55 -8.00 20.32
CA ARG A 95 5.33 -9.46 20.38
C ARG A 95 3.86 -9.82 20.43
N ASP A 96 3.06 -9.11 21.23
CA ASP A 96 1.71 -9.54 21.58
C ASP A 96 0.64 -8.70 20.87
N ILE A 97 0.81 -7.37 20.80
CA ILE A 97 -0.23 -6.48 20.29
C ILE A 97 -0.23 -6.38 18.75
N ILE A 98 0.96 -6.30 18.14
CA ILE A 98 1.09 -6.28 16.68
C ILE A 98 0.85 -7.67 16.11
N GLY A 99 -0.17 -7.82 15.26
CA GLY A 99 -0.57 -9.09 14.65
C GLY A 99 0.25 -9.47 13.41
N GLY A 100 0.71 -8.49 12.65
CA GLY A 100 1.49 -8.71 11.45
C GLY A 100 1.99 -7.42 10.82
N PHE A 101 2.74 -7.57 9.74
CA PHE A 101 3.42 -6.49 9.02
C PHE A 101 2.93 -6.43 7.59
N PHE A 102 2.61 -5.24 7.12
CA PHE A 102 2.35 -4.93 5.72
C PHE A 102 3.55 -4.16 5.19
N ILE A 103 4.37 -4.79 4.33
CA ILE A 103 5.61 -4.19 3.83
C ILE A 103 5.38 -3.66 2.43
N THR A 104 5.64 -2.37 2.22
CA THR A 104 5.39 -1.67 0.96
C THR A 104 6.42 -2.08 -0.09
N HIS A 105 7.69 -2.09 0.28
CA HIS A 105 8.83 -2.46 -0.54
C HIS A 105 10.06 -2.84 0.34
N PRO A 106 11.10 -3.49 -0.22
CA PRO A 106 12.15 -4.11 0.58
C PRO A 106 13.37 -3.21 0.86
N HIS A 107 13.24 -1.88 0.73
CA HIS A 107 14.34 -0.98 1.11
C HIS A 107 14.59 -1.03 2.61
N LEU A 108 15.86 -0.86 3.00
CA LEU A 108 16.34 -1.16 4.35
C LEU A 108 15.68 -0.29 5.43
N ASP A 109 15.41 0.97 5.10
CA ASP A 109 14.69 1.94 5.93
C ASP A 109 13.21 1.59 6.14
N HIS A 110 12.66 0.61 5.41
CA HIS A 110 11.31 0.08 5.62
C HIS A 110 11.28 -1.29 6.30
N VAL A 111 12.42 -1.98 6.45
CA VAL A 111 12.47 -3.38 6.91
C VAL A 111 13.54 -3.69 7.95
N SER A 112 14.41 -2.73 8.29
CA SER A 112 15.50 -2.91 9.25
C SER A 112 15.01 -3.32 10.64
N GLY A 113 14.01 -2.62 11.18
CA GLY A 113 13.35 -2.95 12.43
C GLY A 113 12.68 -4.32 12.41
N LEU A 114 12.06 -4.72 11.29
CA LEU A 114 11.53 -6.08 11.13
C LEU A 114 12.63 -7.12 11.34
N ALA A 115 13.75 -7.02 10.61
CA ALA A 115 14.84 -7.96 10.73
C ALA A 115 15.41 -7.98 12.16
N MET A 116 15.82 -6.82 12.67
CA MET A 116 16.49 -6.68 13.97
C MET A 116 15.61 -7.08 15.15
N ASN A 117 14.29 -6.89 15.07
CA ASN A 117 13.39 -7.07 16.22
C ASN A 117 12.67 -8.42 16.22
N THR A 118 12.57 -9.11 15.08
CA THR A 118 11.94 -10.45 14.99
C THR A 118 12.52 -11.50 15.96
N PRO A 119 13.82 -11.53 16.32
CA PRO A 119 14.33 -12.48 17.32
C PRO A 119 13.67 -12.41 18.71
N ILE A 120 12.92 -11.35 19.02
CA ILE A 120 12.13 -11.25 20.26
C ILE A 120 10.86 -12.13 20.24
N ILE A 121 10.46 -12.63 19.07
CA ILE A 121 9.31 -13.51 18.94
C ILE A 121 9.66 -14.87 19.52
N GLU A 122 8.99 -15.23 20.60
CA GLU A 122 9.10 -16.54 21.21
C GLU A 122 8.29 -17.57 20.40
N ALA A 123 8.84 -18.77 20.20
CA ALA A 123 8.19 -19.84 19.40
C ALA A 123 6.77 -20.20 19.87
N GLY A 124 6.44 -19.97 21.15
CA GLY A 124 5.10 -20.18 21.70
C GLY A 124 4.03 -19.19 21.23
N ASN A 125 4.41 -18.09 20.58
CA ASN A 125 3.48 -17.07 20.11
C ASN A 125 2.93 -17.30 18.70
N GLY A 126 3.43 -18.31 17.98
CA GLY A 126 3.13 -18.52 16.56
C GLY A 126 3.85 -17.51 15.65
N PRO A 127 3.93 -17.81 14.35
CA PRO A 127 4.62 -16.93 13.40
C PRO A 127 3.86 -15.62 13.22
N LYS A 128 4.59 -14.50 13.06
CA LYS A 128 4.00 -13.23 12.62
C LYS A 128 3.89 -13.21 11.10
N ALA A 129 2.73 -12.77 10.60
CA ALA A 129 2.53 -12.61 9.17
C ALA A 129 3.33 -11.40 8.64
N VAL A 130 4.02 -11.60 7.52
CA VAL A 130 4.63 -10.55 6.70
C VAL A 130 3.92 -10.56 5.36
N SER A 131 3.10 -9.54 5.13
CA SER A 131 2.18 -9.41 4.01
C SER A 131 2.70 -8.36 3.04
N ALA A 132 3.00 -8.76 1.80
CA ALA A 132 3.46 -7.83 0.76
C ALA A 132 3.23 -8.42 -0.63
N LEU A 133 3.49 -7.63 -1.68
CA LEU A 133 3.52 -8.14 -3.05
C LEU A 133 4.57 -9.26 -3.19
N PRO A 134 4.38 -10.22 -4.11
CA PRO A 134 5.25 -11.39 -4.21
C PRO A 134 6.72 -11.05 -4.48
N SER A 135 6.99 -10.00 -5.25
CA SER A 135 8.33 -9.47 -5.54
C SER A 135 9.05 -8.99 -4.27
N VAL A 136 8.33 -8.30 -3.37
CA VAL A 136 8.84 -7.78 -2.10
C VAL A 136 9.19 -8.93 -1.16
N LEU A 137 8.31 -9.92 -1.03
CA LEU A 137 8.58 -11.10 -0.20
C LEU A 137 9.74 -11.94 -0.75
N ALA A 138 9.84 -12.05 -2.09
CA ALA A 138 10.99 -12.71 -2.72
C ALA A 138 12.31 -11.97 -2.43
N ALA A 139 12.31 -10.63 -2.46
CA ALA A 139 13.48 -9.83 -2.11
C ALA A 139 13.87 -10.01 -0.63
N LEU A 140 12.91 -9.95 0.29
CA LEU A 140 13.15 -10.21 1.72
C LEU A 140 13.75 -11.59 1.96
N LYS A 141 13.18 -12.63 1.33
CA LYS A 141 13.66 -14.01 1.42
C LYS A 141 15.08 -14.18 0.88
N ASN A 142 15.37 -13.60 -0.30
CA ASN A 142 16.65 -13.82 -0.97
C ASN A 142 17.78 -12.92 -0.45
N HIS A 143 17.45 -11.75 0.09
CA HIS A 143 18.42 -10.68 0.35
C HIS A 143 18.45 -10.19 1.79
N VAL A 144 17.48 -10.55 2.63
CA VAL A 144 17.46 -10.19 4.05
C VAL A 144 17.52 -11.45 4.92
N PHE A 145 16.49 -12.29 4.87
CA PHE A 145 16.36 -13.51 5.67
C PHE A 145 16.98 -14.72 4.98
N ASN A 146 18.30 -14.66 4.73
CA ASN A 146 19.03 -15.58 3.85
C ASN A 146 20.25 -16.26 4.52
N ASP A 147 20.34 -16.23 5.85
CA ASP A 147 21.45 -16.76 6.66
C ASP A 147 22.81 -16.08 6.43
N VAL A 148 22.83 -14.99 5.64
CA VAL A 148 24.04 -14.18 5.39
C VAL A 148 23.87 -12.78 5.97
N ILE A 149 22.84 -12.05 5.54
CA ILE A 149 22.53 -10.72 6.06
C ILE A 149 21.84 -10.85 7.42
N TRP A 150 20.84 -11.72 7.48
CA TRP A 150 20.13 -12.06 8.71
C TRP A 150 19.72 -13.54 8.69
N PRO A 151 19.62 -14.22 9.85
CA PRO A 151 19.10 -15.58 9.92
C PRO A 151 17.77 -15.71 9.17
N ASN A 152 17.55 -16.84 8.50
CA ASN A 152 16.26 -17.12 7.89
C ASN A 152 15.22 -17.37 8.99
N LEU A 153 14.48 -16.33 9.35
CA LEU A 153 13.44 -16.39 10.39
C LEU A 153 12.07 -16.78 9.82
N SER A 154 11.95 -16.99 8.51
CA SER A 154 10.69 -17.40 7.86
C SER A 154 10.38 -18.89 8.07
N ASP A 155 9.16 -19.29 7.74
CA ASP A 155 8.73 -20.70 7.66
C ASP A 155 9.03 -21.36 6.31
N GLU A 156 9.74 -20.67 5.42
CA GLU A 156 10.17 -21.17 4.12
C GLU A 156 11.67 -21.51 4.10
N ASP A 157 12.07 -22.38 3.17
CA ASP A 157 13.46 -22.74 2.87
C ASP A 157 14.30 -23.16 4.10
N GLY A 158 13.66 -23.83 5.06
CA GLY A 158 14.33 -24.34 6.27
C GLY A 158 14.56 -23.28 7.36
N GLY A 159 13.84 -22.15 7.30
CA GLY A 159 13.94 -21.11 8.31
C GLY A 159 13.32 -21.47 9.66
N ALA A 160 13.51 -20.57 10.64
CA ALA A 160 13.13 -20.76 12.03
C ALA A 160 11.61 -20.72 12.31
N GLY A 161 10.78 -20.36 11.33
CA GLY A 161 9.32 -20.34 11.45
C GLY A 161 8.76 -19.25 12.38
N LEU A 162 9.50 -18.15 12.58
CA LEU A 162 9.03 -17.00 13.36
C LEU A 162 8.22 -16.01 12.51
N LEU A 163 8.43 -16.02 11.20
CA LEU A 163 7.70 -15.23 10.21
C LEU A 163 7.00 -16.15 9.22
N THR A 164 5.81 -15.76 8.77
CA THR A 164 5.09 -16.44 7.68
C THR A 164 4.77 -15.45 6.57
N TYR A 165 5.08 -15.83 5.32
CA TYR A 165 4.92 -14.93 4.17
C TYR A 165 3.51 -15.01 3.58
N GLN A 166 2.75 -13.92 3.72
CA GLN A 166 1.43 -13.77 3.10
C GLN A 166 1.55 -12.99 1.78
N ARG A 167 1.64 -13.71 0.67
CA ARG A 167 1.70 -13.12 -0.67
C ARG A 167 0.39 -12.43 -1.04
N LEU A 168 0.44 -11.12 -1.21
CA LEU A 168 -0.70 -10.29 -1.61
C LEU A 168 -0.91 -10.34 -3.12
N VAL A 169 -2.16 -10.11 -3.55
CA VAL A 169 -2.54 -9.98 -4.95
C VAL A 169 -2.85 -8.51 -5.22
N GLU A 170 -2.25 -7.94 -6.27
CA GLU A 170 -2.56 -6.57 -6.70
C GLU A 170 -4.06 -6.43 -7.00
N GLY A 171 -4.70 -5.41 -6.43
CA GLY A 171 -6.15 -5.17 -6.52
C GLY A 171 -6.99 -6.07 -5.61
N GLY A 172 -6.36 -7.06 -4.97
CA GLY A 172 -7.01 -8.04 -4.11
C GLY A 172 -7.55 -9.25 -4.87
N ASN A 173 -7.72 -10.37 -4.15
CA ASN A 173 -8.30 -11.58 -4.73
C ASN A 173 -9.82 -11.40 -4.94
N PRO A 174 -10.35 -11.43 -6.17
CA PRO A 174 -11.76 -11.17 -6.43
C PRO A 174 -12.71 -12.21 -5.83
N ARG A 175 -12.18 -13.38 -5.39
CA ARG A 175 -12.94 -14.42 -4.68
C ARG A 175 -13.11 -14.12 -3.19
N LEU A 176 -12.40 -13.13 -2.64
CA LEU A 176 -12.55 -12.69 -1.26
C LEU A 176 -13.48 -11.48 -1.18
N GLY A 177 -14.43 -11.53 -0.23
CA GLY A 177 -15.39 -10.45 -0.01
C GLY A 177 -16.45 -10.30 -1.12
N VAL A 178 -17.42 -9.40 -0.88
CA VAL A 178 -18.51 -9.10 -1.81
C VAL A 178 -18.80 -7.60 -1.81
N GLY A 179 -19.27 -7.06 -2.93
CA GLY A 179 -19.52 -5.62 -3.05
C GLY A 179 -18.26 -4.80 -2.73
N GLU A 180 -18.38 -3.87 -1.77
CA GLU A 180 -17.30 -2.97 -1.35
C GLU A 180 -16.12 -3.68 -0.69
N THR A 181 -16.33 -4.85 -0.07
CA THR A 181 -15.26 -5.63 0.57
C THR A 181 -14.55 -6.57 -0.40
N ARG A 182 -14.93 -6.58 -1.68
CA ARG A 182 -14.30 -7.45 -2.69
C ARG A 182 -12.81 -7.14 -2.80
N GLY A 183 -11.98 -8.18 -2.74
CA GLY A 183 -10.53 -8.10 -2.81
C GLY A 183 -9.84 -7.73 -1.49
N TYR A 184 -10.59 -7.42 -0.43
CA TYR A 184 -10.00 -7.19 0.89
C TYR A 184 -9.71 -8.52 1.58
N LEU A 185 -8.56 -8.59 2.25
CA LEU A 185 -8.19 -9.69 3.14
C LEU A 185 -8.17 -9.20 4.60
N ARG A 186 -8.35 -10.13 5.54
CA ARG A 186 -8.23 -9.81 6.97
C ARG A 186 -6.79 -9.43 7.31
N ALA A 187 -6.59 -8.23 7.85
CA ALA A 187 -5.29 -7.70 8.26
C ALA A 187 -5.03 -7.98 9.75
N CYS A 188 -5.95 -7.57 10.61
CA CYS A 188 -5.95 -7.87 12.04
C CYS A 188 -7.38 -7.84 12.59
N ASP A 189 -7.55 -7.85 13.92
CA ASP A 189 -8.89 -7.71 14.51
C ASP A 189 -9.51 -6.33 14.20
N GLY A 190 -10.66 -6.34 13.50
CA GLY A 190 -11.38 -5.14 13.08
C GLY A 190 -10.84 -4.43 11.84
N LEU A 191 -9.76 -4.92 11.22
CA LEU A 191 -9.20 -4.33 10.01
C LEU A 191 -9.05 -5.33 8.88
N THR A 192 -9.42 -4.88 7.68
CA THR A 192 -9.14 -5.54 6.41
C THR A 192 -8.24 -4.67 5.53
N ALA A 193 -7.51 -5.28 4.60
CA ALA A 193 -6.55 -4.60 3.74
C ALA A 193 -6.66 -5.02 2.27
N LYS A 194 -6.35 -4.10 1.37
CA LYS A 194 -6.16 -4.31 -0.07
C LYS A 194 -4.88 -3.62 -0.53
N CYS A 195 -4.13 -4.25 -1.41
CA CYS A 195 -2.86 -3.77 -1.93
C CYS A 195 -2.97 -3.36 -3.40
N LEU A 196 -2.41 -2.21 -3.77
CA LEU A 196 -2.13 -1.82 -5.14
C LEU A 196 -0.64 -1.54 -5.29
N SER A 197 -0.06 -1.91 -6.42
CA SER A 197 1.35 -1.62 -6.71
C SER A 197 1.51 -0.17 -7.17
N VAL A 198 2.62 0.44 -6.80
CA VAL A 198 3.07 1.76 -7.25
C VAL A 198 4.54 1.69 -7.66
N THR A 199 5.04 2.71 -8.34
CA THR A 199 6.44 2.74 -8.80
C THR A 199 7.26 3.69 -7.95
N HIS A 200 8.48 3.28 -7.61
CA HIS A 200 9.41 4.02 -6.77
C HIS A 200 10.78 4.15 -7.45
N GLY A 201 10.80 4.76 -8.63
CA GLY A 201 12.03 4.97 -9.39
C GLY A 201 12.46 3.78 -10.23
N ARG A 202 13.74 3.79 -10.61
CA ARG A 202 14.30 2.82 -11.56
C ARG A 202 15.72 2.40 -11.19
N CYS A 203 16.06 1.15 -11.51
CA CYS A 203 17.39 0.59 -11.31
C CYS A 203 17.90 -0.13 -12.57
N ALA A 204 19.21 -0.13 -12.78
CA ALA A 204 19.82 -0.82 -13.91
C ALA A 204 19.71 -2.33 -13.71
N GLN A 205 19.22 -3.03 -14.72
CA GLN A 205 19.20 -4.49 -14.69
C GLN A 205 20.61 -5.03 -14.59
N ARG A 206 20.83 -5.96 -13.66
CA ARG A 206 22.12 -6.61 -13.51
C ARG A 206 22.25 -7.65 -14.62
N TYR A 207 23.30 -7.51 -15.42
CA TYR A 207 23.69 -8.55 -16.38
C TYR A 207 24.29 -9.74 -15.64
N ASN A 208 23.73 -10.93 -15.84
CA ASN A 208 24.29 -12.15 -15.28
C ASN A 208 25.07 -12.90 -16.36
N HIS A 209 26.40 -12.83 -16.23
CA HIS A 209 27.35 -13.48 -17.14
C HIS A 209 27.19 -15.01 -17.22
N LYS A 210 26.59 -15.67 -16.22
CA LYS A 210 26.41 -17.13 -16.22
C LYS A 210 25.18 -17.61 -16.97
N THR A 211 24.18 -16.73 -17.13
CA THR A 211 22.92 -17.05 -17.82
C THR A 211 22.72 -16.21 -19.08
N GLU A 212 23.73 -15.40 -19.45
CA GLU A 212 23.72 -14.46 -20.59
C GLU A 212 22.45 -13.62 -20.69
N THR A 213 21.86 -13.28 -19.55
CA THR A 213 20.56 -12.63 -19.44
C THR A 213 20.61 -11.46 -18.47
N HIS A 214 19.90 -10.39 -18.82
CA HIS A 214 19.66 -9.28 -17.92
C HIS A 214 18.55 -9.68 -16.93
N HIS A 215 18.86 -9.69 -15.64
CA HIS A 215 17.90 -10.01 -14.60
C HIS A 215 17.42 -8.74 -13.90
N ARG A 216 16.13 -8.72 -13.56
CA ARG A 216 15.62 -7.76 -12.57
C ARG A 216 16.25 -8.12 -11.22
N ALA A 217 16.55 -7.13 -10.38
CA ALA A 217 16.93 -7.38 -8.98
C ALA A 217 15.87 -8.24 -8.24
N ASN A 218 14.62 -8.23 -8.74
CA ASN A 218 13.48 -8.98 -8.20
C ASN A 218 13.15 -10.28 -8.98
N SER A 219 13.89 -10.67 -10.02
CA SER A 219 13.59 -11.90 -10.77
C SER A 219 14.27 -13.11 -10.15
N VAL A 220 13.46 -14.06 -9.69
CA VAL A 220 13.86 -15.36 -9.15
C VAL A 220 14.53 -16.22 -10.23
N VAL A 221 15.69 -16.80 -9.94
CA VAL A 221 16.18 -18.00 -10.65
C VAL A 221 15.51 -19.21 -10.00
N PHE A 222 14.49 -19.78 -10.63
CA PHE A 222 14.10 -21.15 -10.32
C PHE A 222 15.20 -22.07 -10.85
N ARG A 223 16.08 -22.57 -9.96
CA ARG A 223 16.89 -23.74 -10.30
C ARG A 223 15.96 -24.94 -10.33
N SER A 224 15.51 -25.36 -11.51
CA SER A 224 15.03 -26.72 -11.68
C SER A 224 16.19 -27.65 -11.28
N LYS A 225 15.94 -28.50 -10.27
CA LYS A 225 16.79 -29.65 -10.01
C LYS A 225 16.66 -30.57 -11.23
N ASP A 226 17.56 -30.43 -12.20
CA ASP A 226 18.21 -31.55 -12.88
C ASP A 226 19.12 -31.06 -14.01
N SER A 227 20.42 -31.17 -13.76
CA SER A 227 21.38 -31.67 -14.76
C SER A 227 22.74 -31.80 -14.07
N ARG A 228 23.04 -33.03 -13.64
CA ARG A 228 24.38 -33.49 -13.29
C ARG A 228 25.29 -33.21 -14.48
N LEU A 229 26.40 -32.49 -14.27
CA LEU A 229 27.64 -32.65 -15.04
C LEU A 229 28.75 -31.99 -14.21
N GLY A 230 29.66 -32.84 -13.69
CA GLY A 230 30.80 -32.38 -12.92
C GLY A 230 31.94 -31.89 -13.81
N ARG A 231 32.86 -31.12 -13.22
CA ARG A 231 34.30 -31.26 -13.47
C ARG A 231 35.10 -30.59 -12.36
N ARG A 232 36.09 -31.35 -11.89
CA ARG A 232 37.20 -30.93 -11.03
C ARG A 232 38.17 -30.04 -11.82
N GLY A 233 38.84 -29.12 -11.11
CA GLY A 233 40.08 -28.43 -11.52
C GLY A 233 40.43 -27.37 -10.46
N ARG A 234 41.11 -27.74 -9.38
CA ARG A 234 42.55 -27.56 -9.10
C ARG A 234 43.03 -26.10 -9.04
N SER A 235 43.45 -25.75 -7.82
CA SER A 235 44.28 -24.64 -7.33
C SER A 235 45.50 -24.30 -8.19
N VAL A 236 45.84 -23.00 -8.25
CA VAL A 236 47.23 -22.48 -8.18
C VAL A 236 47.21 -21.12 -7.47
N ASP A 237 48.10 -20.99 -6.50
CA ASP A 237 48.43 -19.82 -5.70
C ASP A 237 49.58 -19.03 -6.35
N HIS A 238 49.66 -17.71 -6.16
CA HIS A 238 50.92 -16.98 -6.02
C HIS A 238 50.69 -15.52 -5.62
N SER A 239 51.29 -15.19 -4.48
CA SER A 239 51.56 -13.88 -3.90
C SER A 239 52.54 -13.02 -4.73
N HIS A 240 52.30 -11.70 -4.82
CA HIS A 240 53.21 -10.65 -4.30
C HIS A 240 52.65 -9.22 -4.45
N GLU A 241 53.03 -8.43 -3.44
CA GLU A 241 52.92 -7.00 -3.12
C GLU A 241 52.86 -5.94 -4.24
N GLY A 242 52.22 -4.81 -3.93
CA GLY A 242 52.57 -3.51 -4.53
C GLY A 242 51.38 -2.57 -4.78
N SER A 243 51.12 -1.68 -3.83
CA SER A 243 50.21 -0.53 -3.89
C SER A 243 50.18 0.21 -5.24
N PHE A 244 48.97 0.54 -5.74
CA PHE A 244 48.49 1.91 -6.03
C PHE A 244 47.03 1.81 -6.48
N TYR A 245 46.12 2.47 -5.73
CA TYR A 245 44.73 2.62 -6.13
C TYR A 245 44.65 3.38 -7.47
N SER A 246 44.03 2.75 -8.47
CA SER A 246 43.47 3.44 -9.63
C SER A 246 42.12 2.77 -9.94
N PRO A 247 41.05 3.56 -10.19
CA PRO A 247 39.77 2.99 -10.56
C PRO A 247 39.94 2.37 -11.94
N ALA A 248 39.84 1.04 -12.02
CA ALA A 248 39.90 0.34 -13.28
C ALA A 248 38.79 0.88 -14.19
N ARG A 249 39.19 1.64 -15.22
CA ARG A 249 38.40 1.84 -16.43
C ARG A 249 38.10 0.45 -16.98
N SER A 250 36.85 0.00 -16.84
CA SER A 250 36.37 -1.17 -17.57
C SER A 250 36.58 -0.97 -19.07
N PRO A 251 36.89 -2.04 -19.83
CA PRO A 251 37.09 -1.93 -21.26
C PRO A 251 35.79 -1.45 -21.91
N ARG A 252 35.90 -0.41 -22.75
CA ARG A 252 34.80 0.09 -23.58
C ARG A 252 34.36 -1.01 -24.55
N LEU A 253 33.38 -1.80 -24.14
CA LEU A 253 32.42 -2.36 -25.08
C LEU A 253 31.56 -1.18 -25.55
N MET A 254 31.32 -1.06 -26.86
CA MET A 254 30.34 -0.09 -27.37
C MET A 254 29.00 -0.38 -26.70
N GLY A 255 28.69 0.41 -25.66
CA GLY A 255 27.75 0.01 -24.62
C GLY A 255 26.33 0.28 -25.06
N ALA A 256 25.54 -0.76 -25.23
CA ALA A 256 24.09 -0.61 -25.15
C ALA A 256 23.76 0.09 -23.82
N GLU A 257 22.91 1.12 -23.86
CA GLU A 257 22.36 1.76 -22.67
C GLU A 257 21.85 0.67 -21.70
N PRO A 258 22.19 0.75 -20.40
CA PRO A 258 21.76 -0.26 -19.44
C PRO A 258 20.24 -0.32 -19.40
N ILE A 259 19.67 -1.51 -19.60
CA ILE A 259 18.22 -1.72 -19.53
C ILE A 259 17.74 -1.34 -18.14
N MET A 260 16.88 -0.33 -18.06
CA MET A 260 16.30 0.15 -16.81
C MET A 260 15.10 -0.69 -16.41
N SER A 261 14.85 -0.85 -15.12
CA SER A 261 13.64 -1.50 -14.59
C SER A 261 13.02 -0.68 -13.48
N PRO A 262 11.68 -0.58 -13.44
CA PRO A 262 10.99 0.09 -12.35
C PRO A 262 11.21 -0.67 -11.04
N VAL A 263 11.33 0.09 -9.95
CA VAL A 263 11.34 -0.43 -8.59
C VAL A 263 9.90 -0.42 -8.10
N GLU A 264 9.43 -1.56 -7.60
CA GLU A 264 8.05 -1.75 -7.16
C GLU A 264 7.89 -1.40 -5.68
N SER A 265 6.83 -0.66 -5.38
CA SER A 265 6.33 -0.36 -4.04
C SER A 265 4.82 -0.58 -3.97
N SER A 266 4.19 -0.27 -2.85
CA SER A 266 2.78 -0.56 -2.61
C SER A 266 2.03 0.59 -1.93
N ALA A 267 0.74 0.70 -2.24
CA ALA A 267 -0.25 1.47 -1.49
C ALA A 267 -1.27 0.50 -0.85
N PHE A 268 -1.44 0.60 0.46
CA PHE A 268 -2.38 -0.22 1.22
C PHE A 268 -3.64 0.56 1.56
N PHE A 269 -4.79 0.08 1.07
CA PHE A 269 -6.10 0.51 1.55
C PHE A 269 -6.42 -0.29 2.81
N LEU A 270 -6.54 0.39 3.93
CA LEU A 270 -6.93 -0.20 5.21
C LEU A 270 -8.38 0.18 5.48
N ARG A 271 -9.22 -0.83 5.70
CA ARG A 271 -10.65 -0.67 5.92
C ARG A 271 -11.01 -1.13 7.32
N ASP A 272 -11.77 -0.30 8.01
CA ASP A 272 -12.38 -0.64 9.29
C ASP A 272 -13.62 -1.50 9.06
N ASP A 273 -13.69 -2.67 9.70
CA ASP A 273 -14.74 -3.65 9.43
C ASP A 273 -16.11 -3.19 9.92
N ASP A 274 -16.17 -2.44 11.03
CA ASP A 274 -17.39 -1.96 11.67
C ASP A 274 -18.04 -0.78 10.91
N THR A 275 -17.26 0.27 10.65
CA THR A 275 -17.74 1.51 10.03
C THR A 275 -17.66 1.49 8.49
N GLY A 276 -16.81 0.63 7.94
CA GLY A 276 -16.48 0.60 6.52
C GLY A 276 -15.70 1.80 6.02
N ASN A 277 -15.20 2.65 6.93
CA ASN A 277 -14.31 3.75 6.56
C ASN A 277 -12.93 3.21 6.20
N GLU A 278 -12.18 4.00 5.44
CA GLU A 278 -10.90 3.61 4.86
C GLU A 278 -9.85 4.72 4.98
N ILE A 279 -8.60 4.30 5.09
CA ILE A 279 -7.42 5.14 4.88
C ILE A 279 -6.48 4.48 3.86
N ILE A 280 -5.63 5.27 3.22
CA ILE A 280 -4.53 4.73 2.40
C ILE A 280 -3.20 5.01 3.08
N VAL A 281 -2.33 4.01 3.13
CA VAL A 281 -0.93 4.16 3.53
C VAL A 281 -0.04 3.76 2.38
N PHE A 282 0.70 4.72 1.82
CA PHE A 282 1.68 4.51 0.75
C PHE A 282 3.05 4.17 1.34
N GLY A 283 3.79 3.33 0.63
CA GLY A 283 5.26 3.34 0.70
C GLY A 283 5.83 4.45 -0.18
N ASP A 284 7.13 4.34 -0.47
CA ASP A 284 7.80 5.28 -1.35
C ASP A 284 7.21 5.20 -2.75
N VAL A 285 7.11 6.35 -3.42
CA VAL A 285 6.39 6.48 -4.69
C VAL A 285 6.93 7.65 -5.50
N GLU A 286 7.00 7.47 -6.82
CA GLU A 286 7.34 8.52 -7.77
C GLU A 286 6.09 8.96 -8.55
N PRO A 287 6.06 10.18 -9.12
CA PRO A 287 4.90 10.62 -9.87
C PRO A 287 4.79 9.91 -11.22
N ASP A 288 3.56 9.67 -11.66
CA ASP A 288 3.27 9.03 -12.96
C ASP A 288 3.86 9.84 -14.13
N SER A 289 4.03 11.16 -13.96
CA SER A 289 4.60 12.04 -14.99
C SER A 289 6.09 11.83 -15.28
N VAL A 290 6.84 11.17 -14.38
CA VAL A 290 8.27 10.88 -14.58
C VAL A 290 8.58 9.37 -14.57
N SER A 291 7.62 8.55 -14.20
CA SER A 291 7.82 7.12 -14.00
C SER A 291 8.05 6.38 -15.32
N LEU A 292 8.91 5.35 -15.27
CA LEU A 292 9.03 4.39 -16.38
C LEU A 292 7.79 3.50 -16.53
N GLU A 293 7.07 3.25 -15.44
CA GLU A 293 5.85 2.46 -15.44
C GLU A 293 4.83 3.15 -14.53
N PRO A 294 4.05 4.10 -15.07
CA PRO A 294 3.04 4.83 -14.31
C PRO A 294 1.98 3.88 -13.72
N ARG A 295 1.70 4.01 -12.42
CA ARG A 295 0.79 3.12 -11.66
C ARG A 295 -0.15 3.87 -10.72
N ASN A 296 0.12 5.14 -10.38
CA ASN A 296 -0.63 5.89 -9.37
C ASN A 296 -2.08 6.14 -9.78
N ARG A 297 -2.34 6.36 -11.07
CA ARG A 297 -3.70 6.54 -11.62
C ARG A 297 -4.69 5.46 -11.15
N ARG A 298 -4.27 4.19 -11.10
CA ARG A 298 -5.14 3.07 -10.67
C ARG A 298 -5.50 3.15 -9.19
N VAL A 299 -4.57 3.66 -8.37
CA VAL A 299 -4.83 3.95 -6.95
C VAL A 299 -5.89 5.03 -6.83
N TRP A 300 -5.78 6.10 -7.63
CA TRP A 300 -6.76 7.19 -7.64
C TRP A 300 -8.14 6.76 -8.15
N GLU A 301 -8.21 5.90 -9.16
CA GLU A 301 -9.47 5.30 -9.63
C GLU A 301 -10.14 4.46 -8.56
N THR A 302 -9.36 3.76 -7.73
CA THR A 302 -9.87 2.98 -6.61
C THR A 302 -10.27 3.86 -5.42
N ALA A 303 -9.59 4.98 -5.20
CA ALA A 303 -9.85 5.90 -4.09
C ALA A 303 -11.04 6.84 -4.36
N ALA A 304 -11.20 7.32 -5.59
CA ALA A 304 -12.15 8.37 -5.93
C ALA A 304 -13.60 8.09 -5.51
N PRO A 305 -14.19 6.90 -5.76
CA PRO A 305 -15.54 6.60 -5.29
C PRO A 305 -15.71 6.62 -3.77
N LYS A 306 -14.66 6.24 -3.04
CA LYS A 306 -14.67 6.20 -1.58
C LYS A 306 -14.54 7.59 -0.97
N ILE A 307 -13.80 8.48 -1.62
CA ILE A 307 -13.73 9.90 -1.23
C ILE A 307 -15.07 10.58 -1.53
N ALA A 308 -15.63 10.36 -2.72
CA ALA A 308 -16.91 10.93 -3.12
C ALA A 308 -18.07 10.54 -2.18
N THR A 309 -18.02 9.33 -1.63
CA THR A 309 -19.01 8.82 -0.65
C THR A 309 -18.65 9.10 0.81
N GLY A 310 -17.52 9.75 1.08
CA GLY A 310 -17.05 10.06 2.44
C GLY A 310 -16.55 8.85 3.24
N LYS A 311 -16.30 7.71 2.58
CA LYS A 311 -15.72 6.50 3.19
C LYS A 311 -14.21 6.55 3.32
N LEU A 312 -13.51 7.31 2.49
CA LEU A 312 -12.06 7.50 2.58
C LEU A 312 -11.76 8.94 2.97
N SER A 313 -11.20 9.12 4.17
CA SER A 313 -10.97 10.45 4.77
C SER A 313 -9.50 10.79 4.98
N ALA A 314 -8.58 9.83 4.90
CA ALA A 314 -7.15 10.10 5.07
C ALA A 314 -6.23 9.32 4.13
N ILE A 315 -5.15 9.96 3.72
CA ILE A 315 -4.04 9.40 2.95
C ILE A 315 -2.73 9.71 3.68
N PHE A 316 -1.91 8.69 3.91
CA PHE A 316 -0.52 8.82 4.34
C PHE A 316 0.36 8.57 3.11
N ILE A 317 1.08 9.61 2.67
CA ILE A 317 1.88 9.56 1.46
C ILE A 317 3.17 10.34 1.64
N GLU A 318 4.23 9.88 0.98
CA GLU A 318 5.50 10.56 1.04
C GLU A 318 5.49 11.90 0.31
N CYS A 319 6.32 12.81 0.80
CA CYS A 319 6.81 13.93 0.04
C CYS A 319 8.22 14.19 0.54
N SER A 320 9.17 13.42 0.02
CA SER A 320 10.53 13.35 0.57
C SER A 320 11.32 14.66 0.50
N TYR A 321 11.08 15.47 -0.55
CA TYR A 321 11.89 16.64 -0.87
C TYR A 321 11.05 17.90 -1.05
N THR A 322 11.67 19.07 -0.85
CA THR A 322 11.08 20.37 -1.26
C THR A 322 11.11 20.54 -2.78
N ASP A 323 10.35 21.51 -3.30
CA ASP A 323 10.35 21.83 -4.73
C ASP A 323 11.70 22.26 -5.31
N SER A 324 12.66 22.65 -4.46
CA SER A 324 14.00 23.03 -4.89
C SER A 324 14.81 21.87 -5.49
N VAL A 325 14.39 20.62 -5.29
CA VAL A 325 15.06 19.43 -5.83
C VAL A 325 14.48 19.10 -7.20
N HIS A 326 15.34 19.06 -8.23
CA HIS A 326 14.96 18.70 -9.60
C HIS A 326 14.72 17.19 -9.78
N ASP A 327 13.89 16.81 -10.74
CA ASP A 327 13.42 15.43 -10.96
C ASP A 327 14.52 14.37 -11.00
N PRO A 328 15.67 14.58 -11.69
CA PRO A 328 16.74 13.57 -11.73
C PRO A 328 17.36 13.25 -10.37
N TYR A 329 17.19 14.12 -9.37
CA TYR A 329 17.73 13.98 -8.02
C TYR A 329 16.69 13.54 -6.99
N LEU A 330 15.44 13.28 -7.42
CA LEU A 330 14.41 12.75 -6.53
C LEU A 330 14.52 11.24 -6.34
N TYR A 331 15.21 10.52 -7.23
CA TYR A 331 15.47 9.09 -7.11
C TYR A 331 14.24 8.24 -6.75
N GLY A 332 13.12 8.48 -7.43
CA GLY A 332 11.88 7.72 -7.22
C GLY A 332 10.95 8.28 -6.14
N HIS A 333 11.16 9.52 -5.71
CA HIS A 333 10.37 10.15 -4.64
C HIS A 333 9.54 11.36 -5.12
N LEU A 334 8.62 11.80 -4.25
CA LEU A 334 7.79 12.98 -4.48
C LEU A 334 8.39 14.27 -3.88
N CYS A 335 7.91 15.38 -4.42
CA CYS A 335 8.04 16.73 -3.88
C CYS A 335 6.71 17.49 -4.10
N PRO A 336 6.50 18.69 -3.54
CA PRO A 336 5.20 19.35 -3.53
C PRO A 336 4.54 19.52 -4.90
N ARG A 337 5.28 19.91 -5.94
CA ARG A 337 4.74 20.01 -7.32
C ARG A 337 4.17 18.68 -7.82
N HIS A 338 4.83 17.56 -7.48
CA HIS A 338 4.44 16.22 -7.92
C HIS A 338 3.24 15.72 -7.14
N LEU A 339 3.28 15.83 -5.81
CA LEU A 339 2.15 15.40 -4.98
C LEU A 339 0.88 16.20 -5.32
N VAL A 340 0.98 17.51 -5.55
CA VAL A 340 -0.18 18.31 -5.96
C VAL A 340 -0.69 17.91 -7.35
N ALA A 341 0.19 17.56 -8.30
CA ALA A 341 -0.23 17.05 -9.60
C ALA A 341 -0.99 15.71 -9.49
N GLU A 342 -0.48 14.77 -8.68
CA GLU A 342 -1.17 13.50 -8.38
C GLU A 342 -2.54 13.73 -7.72
N LEU A 343 -2.61 14.64 -6.75
CA LEU A 343 -3.88 15.01 -6.10
C LEU A 343 -4.84 15.74 -7.04
N THR A 344 -4.33 16.42 -8.07
CA THR A 344 -5.15 17.03 -9.13
C THR A 344 -5.82 15.94 -9.97
N VAL A 345 -5.09 14.88 -10.32
CA VAL A 345 -5.66 13.68 -10.98
C VAL A 345 -6.72 13.03 -10.09
N LEU A 346 -6.47 12.91 -8.79
CA LEU A 346 -7.45 12.38 -7.85
C LEU A 346 -8.71 13.27 -7.77
N ALA A 347 -8.54 14.58 -7.70
CA ALA A 347 -9.65 15.55 -7.63
C ALA A 347 -10.57 15.45 -8.84
N ASP A 348 -9.99 15.35 -10.04
CA ASP A 348 -10.72 15.18 -11.29
C ASP A 348 -11.55 13.88 -11.29
N LYS A 349 -10.95 12.76 -10.88
CA LYS A 349 -11.65 11.48 -10.75
C LYS A 349 -12.76 11.50 -9.69
N VAL A 350 -12.56 12.20 -8.58
CA VAL A 350 -13.58 12.37 -7.54
C VAL A 350 -14.76 13.17 -8.08
N LEU A 351 -14.48 14.24 -8.82
CA LEU A 351 -15.50 15.08 -9.45
C LEU A 351 -16.33 14.27 -10.46
N ASP A 352 -15.69 13.47 -11.31
CA ASP A 352 -16.38 12.58 -12.24
C ASP A 352 -17.34 11.61 -11.53
N VAL A 353 -16.93 11.06 -10.40
CA VAL A 353 -17.79 10.17 -9.61
C VAL A 353 -18.95 10.94 -8.99
N GLN A 354 -18.71 12.13 -8.44
CA GLN A 354 -19.75 12.98 -7.84
C GLN A 354 -20.82 13.35 -8.89
N GLU A 355 -20.41 13.77 -10.08
CA GLU A 355 -21.32 14.10 -11.19
C GLU A 355 -22.17 12.88 -11.62
N ARG A 356 -21.59 11.68 -11.66
CA ARG A 356 -22.32 10.43 -11.96
C ARG A 356 -23.34 10.07 -10.89
N ILE A 357 -23.00 10.24 -9.61
CA ILE A 357 -23.92 10.02 -8.48
C ILE A 357 -25.11 10.99 -8.59
N GLU A 358 -24.84 12.29 -8.75
CA GLU A 358 -25.88 13.30 -8.89
C GLU A 358 -26.76 13.08 -10.11
N GLY A 359 -26.18 12.73 -11.27
CA GLY A 359 -26.91 12.43 -12.49
C GLY A 359 -27.87 11.25 -12.33
N THR A 360 -27.45 10.23 -11.57
CA THR A 360 -28.28 9.06 -11.26
C THR A 360 -29.44 9.41 -10.33
N GLU A 361 -29.19 10.25 -9.30
CA GLU A 361 -30.25 10.74 -8.43
C GLU A 361 -31.27 11.62 -9.16
N LYS A 362 -30.81 12.51 -10.05
CA LYS A 362 -31.68 13.36 -10.87
C LYS A 362 -32.55 12.52 -11.83
N LYS A 363 -32.02 11.43 -12.39
CA LYS A 363 -32.80 10.47 -13.21
C LYS A 363 -33.85 9.72 -12.37
N ARG A 364 -33.52 9.30 -11.14
CA ARG A 364 -34.47 8.63 -10.22
C ARG A 364 -35.58 9.56 -9.71
N LYS A 365 -35.35 10.88 -9.65
CA LYS A 365 -36.31 11.89 -9.18
C LYS A 365 -37.25 12.43 -10.29
N ARG A 366 -37.10 12.02 -11.56
CA ARG A 366 -38.06 12.40 -12.63
C ARG A 366 -39.32 11.53 -12.52
N PRO A 367 -40.53 12.11 -12.35
CA PRO A 367 -41.76 11.34 -12.40
C PRO A 367 -41.97 10.83 -13.83
N VAL A 368 -42.33 9.55 -13.96
CA VAL A 368 -42.85 8.99 -15.21
C VAL A 368 -44.16 9.73 -15.52
N MET A 369 -44.11 10.72 -16.42
CA MET A 369 -45.29 11.40 -16.94
C MET A 369 -46.01 10.46 -17.92
N GLY A 370 -47.13 9.90 -17.47
CA GLY A 370 -48.30 9.57 -18.30
C GLY A 370 -48.27 8.24 -19.07
N GLU A 371 -48.67 7.15 -18.41
CA GLU A 371 -49.51 6.15 -19.09
C GLU A 371 -50.97 6.65 -19.05
N PRO A 372 -51.72 6.65 -20.17
CA PRO A 372 -53.15 6.92 -20.12
C PRO A 372 -53.90 5.72 -19.54
N ALA A 373 -54.79 6.01 -18.61
CA ALA A 373 -55.61 5.04 -17.90
C ALA A 373 -56.57 4.25 -18.81
N PHE A 374 -56.63 2.95 -18.51
CA PHE A 374 -57.62 1.92 -18.82
C PHE A 374 -58.99 2.36 -19.37
N ALA A 375 -59.39 1.72 -20.47
CA ALA A 375 -60.79 1.43 -20.78
C ALA A 375 -61.12 -0.01 -20.34
N ASP A 376 -62.16 -0.11 -19.52
CA ASP A 376 -62.74 -1.33 -18.96
C ASP A 376 -63.56 -2.09 -20.01
N SER A 377 -63.23 -3.37 -20.23
CA SER A 377 -64.21 -4.36 -20.69
C SER A 377 -63.73 -5.78 -20.42
N SER A 378 -64.26 -6.41 -19.38
CA SER A 378 -64.30 -7.88 -19.24
C SER A 378 -65.18 -8.47 -20.36
N PRO A 379 -64.89 -9.68 -20.90
CA PRO A 379 -65.49 -10.86 -20.27
C PRO A 379 -64.74 -12.20 -20.42
N ARG A 380 -64.93 -13.02 -19.37
CA ARG A 380 -65.22 -14.48 -19.36
C ARG A 380 -64.22 -15.50 -19.94
N ASN A 381 -63.77 -16.36 -19.02
CA ASN A 381 -63.46 -17.78 -19.16
C ASN A 381 -64.16 -18.50 -20.33
N LYS A 382 -63.37 -19.27 -21.11
CA LYS A 382 -63.73 -20.60 -21.65
C LYS A 382 -62.49 -21.35 -22.16
N ARG A 383 -62.27 -22.55 -21.58
CA ARG A 383 -61.47 -23.65 -22.16
C ARG A 383 -61.99 -24.05 -23.55
N PRO A 384 -61.14 -24.69 -24.38
CA PRO A 384 -61.35 -26.10 -24.70
C PRO A 384 -60.03 -26.90 -24.62
N GLN A 385 -59.97 -28.03 -23.90
CA GLN A 385 -60.25 -29.40 -24.38
C GLN A 385 -59.39 -29.87 -25.57
N SER A 386 -58.55 -30.87 -25.25
CA SER A 386 -57.95 -31.95 -26.04
C SER A 386 -58.94 -32.59 -27.05
N ILE A 387 -58.59 -33.36 -28.09
CA ILE A 387 -57.77 -34.61 -28.26
C ILE A 387 -57.64 -34.88 -29.82
N PRO A 388 -57.18 -36.02 -30.37
CA PRO A 388 -55.88 -36.75 -30.37
C PRO A 388 -55.20 -36.89 -31.76
N GLY A 389 -53.92 -37.30 -31.77
CA GLY A 389 -53.61 -38.60 -32.40
C GLY A 389 -52.43 -38.74 -33.36
N LYS A 390 -51.60 -39.74 -33.03
CA LYS A 390 -50.70 -40.58 -33.85
C LYS A 390 -49.30 -40.04 -34.19
N GLY A 391 -48.32 -40.79 -33.70
CA GLY A 391 -46.90 -40.47 -33.80
C GLY A 391 -46.14 -41.28 -34.85
N ARG A 392 -44.82 -41.09 -34.83
CA ARG A 392 -43.81 -42.09 -35.17
C ARG A 392 -42.44 -41.56 -34.78
N SER A 393 -41.68 -42.42 -34.13
CA SER A 393 -40.26 -42.33 -33.82
C SER A 393 -39.39 -42.32 -35.08
N SER A 394 -38.38 -41.44 -35.15
CA SER A 394 -37.07 -41.79 -35.71
C SER A 394 -35.98 -40.81 -35.26
N VAL A 395 -34.86 -41.42 -34.89
CA VAL A 395 -33.58 -40.85 -34.47
C VAL A 395 -32.93 -40.01 -35.58
N ALA A 396 -32.39 -38.85 -35.23
CA ALA A 396 -31.24 -38.27 -35.94
C ALA A 396 -30.52 -37.25 -35.03
N SER A 397 -29.22 -37.46 -34.85
CA SER A 397 -28.28 -36.55 -34.23
C SER A 397 -28.15 -35.26 -35.05
N ARG A 398 -27.97 -34.12 -34.38
CA ARG A 398 -27.28 -32.94 -34.91
C ARG A 398 -27.02 -31.89 -33.83
N GLY A 399 -25.72 -31.62 -33.66
CA GLY A 399 -25.00 -30.37 -33.37
C GLY A 399 -25.64 -29.28 -32.49
N PRO A 400 -24.87 -28.68 -31.56
CA PRO A 400 -25.35 -27.55 -30.76
C PRO A 400 -25.55 -26.31 -31.65
N PHE A 401 -26.64 -25.60 -31.36
CA PHE A 401 -27.01 -24.32 -31.93
C PHE A 401 -25.94 -23.27 -31.62
N ASN A 402 -25.45 -22.60 -32.68
CA ASN A 402 -24.79 -21.31 -32.62
C ASN A 402 -25.86 -20.24 -32.35
N GLU A 403 -25.80 -19.58 -31.19
CA GLU A 403 -26.26 -18.19 -31.06
C GLU A 403 -25.02 -17.27 -31.04
N PRO A 404 -25.04 -16.11 -31.71
CA PRO A 404 -23.88 -15.25 -31.83
C PRO A 404 -23.62 -14.51 -30.50
N LEU A 405 -22.44 -14.78 -29.93
CA LEU A 405 -21.79 -14.00 -28.89
C LEU A 405 -21.21 -12.70 -29.49
N ASP A 406 -22.07 -11.75 -29.85
CA ASP A 406 -21.67 -10.39 -30.18
C ASP A 406 -21.95 -9.47 -28.98
N ASN A 407 -21.07 -9.52 -27.97
CA ASN A 407 -20.69 -8.33 -27.19
C ASN A 407 -19.47 -8.62 -26.28
N MET A 408 -18.31 -8.87 -26.88
CA MET A 408 -17.03 -8.83 -26.19
C MET A 408 -15.99 -8.17 -27.09
N GLY A 409 -15.56 -6.97 -26.70
CA GLY A 409 -14.33 -6.37 -27.22
C GLY A 409 -14.52 -5.18 -28.16
N GLU A 410 -15.21 -4.12 -27.72
CA GLU A 410 -14.73 -2.80 -28.10
C GLU A 410 -13.40 -2.60 -27.38
N PHE A 411 -12.31 -2.78 -28.13
CA PHE A 411 -11.01 -2.24 -27.79
C PHE A 411 -11.17 -0.72 -27.71
N ILE A 412 -11.39 -0.21 -26.49
CA ILE A 412 -11.28 1.21 -26.22
C ILE A 412 -9.80 1.56 -26.41
N ASP A 413 -9.54 2.36 -27.42
CA ASP A 413 -8.24 2.98 -27.69
C ASP A 413 -7.76 3.66 -26.39
N PHE A 414 -6.64 3.19 -25.84
CA PHE A 414 -6.15 3.60 -24.53
C PHE A 414 -5.22 4.83 -24.60
N ASP A 415 -5.49 5.76 -25.52
CA ASP A 415 -4.54 6.85 -25.83
C ASP A 415 -5.13 8.27 -25.88
N GLU A 416 -6.42 8.46 -25.54
CA GLU A 416 -6.95 9.82 -25.34
C GLU A 416 -6.92 10.19 -23.85
N PHE A 417 -5.74 10.61 -23.40
CA PHE A 417 -5.52 11.21 -22.09
C PHE A 417 -5.97 12.67 -22.13
N ASP A 418 -7.14 12.95 -21.58
CA ASP A 418 -7.45 14.33 -21.18
C ASP A 418 -6.65 14.65 -19.91
N PRO A 419 -5.71 15.62 -19.96
CA PRO A 419 -5.03 16.07 -18.75
C PRO A 419 -6.06 16.62 -17.76
N PRO A 420 -5.87 16.40 -16.45
CA PRO A 420 -6.81 16.95 -15.48
C PRO A 420 -6.85 18.46 -15.61
N ASP A 421 -8.05 19.03 -15.64
CA ASP A 421 -8.25 20.47 -15.78
C ASP A 421 -8.76 21.08 -14.47
N PRO A 422 -7.90 21.76 -13.68
CA PRO A 422 -8.31 22.42 -12.45
C PRO A 422 -9.40 23.47 -12.64
N SER A 423 -9.62 23.97 -13.86
CA SER A 423 -10.68 24.93 -14.16
C SER A 423 -12.07 24.39 -13.84
N ARG A 424 -12.26 23.05 -13.91
CA ARG A 424 -13.51 22.35 -13.59
C ARG A 424 -14.02 22.63 -12.17
N TRP A 425 -13.13 22.83 -11.19
CA TRP A 425 -13.49 23.07 -9.80
C TRP A 425 -12.87 24.33 -9.18
N ALA A 426 -12.12 25.12 -9.95
CA ALA A 426 -11.45 26.34 -9.48
C ALA A 426 -12.40 27.30 -8.75
N ARG A 427 -13.69 27.34 -9.12
CA ARG A 427 -14.73 28.20 -8.51
C ARG A 427 -15.74 27.43 -7.66
N SER A 428 -15.52 26.14 -7.41
CA SER A 428 -16.44 25.34 -6.61
C SER A 428 -16.43 25.80 -5.16
N SER A 429 -17.62 26.02 -4.58
CA SER A 429 -17.78 26.27 -3.14
C SER A 429 -17.50 25.03 -2.28
N LYS A 430 -17.48 23.85 -2.91
CA LYS A 430 -17.11 22.58 -2.29
C LYS A 430 -16.11 21.86 -3.22
N PRO A 431 -14.81 22.14 -3.07
CA PRO A 431 -13.77 21.46 -3.83
C PRO A 431 -13.87 19.93 -3.80
N PRO A 432 -13.37 19.21 -4.84
CA PRO A 432 -13.53 17.76 -4.95
C PRO A 432 -12.95 16.99 -3.75
N LEU A 433 -11.82 17.44 -3.21
CA LEU A 433 -11.13 16.77 -2.09
C LEU A 433 -11.47 17.38 -0.72
N SER A 434 -12.57 18.11 -0.61
CA SER A 434 -13.03 18.68 0.66
C SER A 434 -13.22 17.59 1.73
N GLY A 435 -12.54 17.75 2.86
CA GLY A 435 -12.60 16.80 3.98
C GLY A 435 -11.60 15.65 3.91
N LEU A 436 -10.75 15.60 2.87
CA LEU A 436 -9.62 14.67 2.80
C LEU A 436 -8.41 15.22 3.57
N SER A 437 -7.89 14.44 4.51
CA SER A 437 -6.65 14.71 5.21
C SER A 437 -5.48 13.99 4.54
N VAL A 438 -4.42 14.73 4.19
CA VAL A 438 -3.19 14.19 3.59
C VAL A 438 -2.06 14.36 4.60
N TYR A 439 -1.62 13.24 5.18
CA TYR A 439 -0.52 13.17 6.12
C TYR A 439 0.78 12.89 5.38
N ILE A 440 1.73 13.82 5.51
CA ILE A 440 3.02 13.75 4.84
C ILE A 440 3.99 12.94 5.69
N ILE A 441 4.50 11.85 5.11
CA ILE A 441 5.48 10.95 5.72
C ILE A 441 6.77 10.89 4.89
N HIS A 442 7.75 10.11 5.35
CA HIS A 442 9.01 9.83 4.66
C HIS A 442 9.82 11.08 4.26
N ILE A 443 9.76 12.14 5.06
CA ILE A 443 10.53 13.35 4.75
C ILE A 443 12.02 13.08 4.95
N LYS A 444 12.84 13.41 3.94
CA LYS A 444 14.29 13.25 4.05
C LYS A 444 14.91 14.42 4.78
N GLU A 445 15.81 14.11 5.71
CA GLU A 445 16.55 15.11 6.45
C GLU A 445 17.71 15.68 5.62
N THR A 446 17.96 16.98 5.76
CA THR A 446 19.09 17.64 5.09
C THR A 446 20.39 17.51 5.86
N LEU A 447 20.33 17.16 7.16
CA LEU A 447 21.44 17.19 8.11
C LEU A 447 22.18 18.54 8.12
N LYS A 448 21.43 19.64 7.92
CA LYS A 448 21.94 21.01 7.93
C LYS A 448 21.16 21.84 8.95
N ASP A 449 21.81 22.87 9.48
CA ASP A 449 21.15 23.87 10.32
C ASP A 449 20.02 24.57 9.55
N GLY A 450 18.97 24.95 10.27
CA GLY A 450 17.86 25.73 9.73
C GLY A 450 16.49 25.09 9.99
N VAL A 451 15.52 25.48 9.17
CA VAL A 451 14.14 25.03 9.31
C VAL A 451 14.04 23.57 8.87
N TYR A 452 13.36 22.74 9.67
CA TYR A 452 13.07 21.36 9.33
C TYR A 452 12.39 21.26 7.94
N PRO A 453 12.89 20.41 7.00
CA PRO A 453 12.38 20.35 5.62
C PRO A 453 10.87 20.17 5.51
N GLY A 454 10.26 19.40 6.42
CA GLY A 454 8.81 19.19 6.45
C GLY A 454 8.01 20.49 6.57
N THR A 455 8.52 21.48 7.29
CA THR A 455 7.87 22.79 7.42
C THR A 455 7.74 23.48 6.07
N ARG A 456 8.82 23.43 5.28
CA ARG A 456 8.85 24.01 3.93
C ARG A 456 7.95 23.25 2.97
N ILE A 457 7.99 21.92 3.05
CA ILE A 457 7.15 21.03 2.23
C ILE A 457 5.66 21.32 2.46
N ILE A 458 5.21 21.43 3.72
CA ILE A 458 3.81 21.78 4.02
C ILE A 458 3.45 23.17 3.49
N GLN A 459 4.34 24.15 3.62
CA GLN A 459 4.09 25.50 3.09
C GLN A 459 3.90 25.46 1.56
N GLU A 460 4.76 24.73 0.85
CA GLU A 460 4.70 24.58 -0.60
C GLU A 460 3.43 23.81 -1.03
N LEU A 461 3.09 22.73 -0.33
CA LEU A 461 1.87 21.95 -0.58
C LEU A 461 0.60 22.78 -0.38
N LYS A 462 0.50 23.52 0.74
CA LYS A 462 -0.64 24.40 1.02
C LYS A 462 -0.77 25.48 -0.04
N SER A 463 0.32 26.21 -0.31
CA SER A 463 0.34 27.27 -1.34
C SER A 463 -0.16 26.75 -2.69
N ARG A 464 0.36 25.60 -3.14
CA ARG A 464 -0.02 24.99 -4.41
C ARG A 464 -1.44 24.46 -4.42
N GLY A 465 -1.86 23.75 -3.37
CA GLY A 465 -3.20 23.21 -3.24
C GLY A 465 -4.27 24.29 -3.20
N ASP A 466 -3.99 25.41 -2.50
CA ASP A 466 -4.87 26.57 -2.42
C ASP A 466 -4.98 27.30 -3.76
N MET A 467 -3.88 27.43 -4.51
CA MET A 467 -3.87 28.06 -5.85
C MET A 467 -4.81 27.39 -6.84
N ILE A 468 -5.02 26.08 -6.73
CA ILE A 468 -5.92 25.30 -7.61
C ILE A 468 -7.18 24.81 -6.89
N ASN A 469 -7.46 25.33 -5.69
CA ASN A 469 -8.64 25.02 -4.90
C ASN A 469 -8.89 23.50 -4.73
N LEU A 470 -7.88 22.70 -4.34
CA LEU A 470 -8.05 21.25 -4.15
C LEU A 470 -9.02 20.89 -3.03
N GLY A 471 -8.96 21.64 -1.91
CA GLY A 471 -9.80 21.47 -0.71
C GLY A 471 -9.37 20.37 0.27
N CYS A 472 -8.32 19.60 -0.01
CA CYS A 472 -7.71 18.72 0.98
C CYS A 472 -6.84 19.49 1.98
N GLN A 473 -6.57 18.89 3.14
CA GLN A 473 -5.71 19.48 4.18
C GLN A 473 -4.40 18.71 4.32
N PHE A 474 -3.28 19.42 4.39
CA PHE A 474 -1.95 18.81 4.55
C PHE A 474 -1.45 18.90 6.00
N PHE A 475 -0.96 17.77 6.52
CA PHE A 475 -0.48 17.64 7.90
C PHE A 475 0.90 16.97 7.96
N LEU A 476 1.71 17.39 8.93
CA LEU A 476 2.84 16.59 9.42
C LEU A 476 2.35 15.81 10.63
N PRO A 477 2.42 14.48 10.63
CA PRO A 477 2.10 13.69 11.81
C PRO A 477 3.15 13.96 12.90
N ASP A 478 2.69 14.30 14.11
CA ASP A 478 3.55 14.33 15.30
C ASP A 478 3.61 12.92 15.91
N PRO A 479 4.77 12.24 15.94
CA PRO A 479 4.89 10.91 16.53
C PRO A 479 4.41 10.82 17.99
N LYS A 480 4.40 11.95 18.73
CA LYS A 480 3.99 12.00 20.13
C LYS A 480 2.48 12.04 20.33
N GLU A 481 1.70 12.28 19.27
CA GLU A 481 0.26 12.35 19.33
C GLU A 481 -0.38 11.24 18.48
N PRO A 482 -1.37 10.50 19.00
CA PRO A 482 -2.12 9.56 18.18
C PRO A 482 -3.00 10.32 17.19
N LEU A 483 -3.07 9.81 15.96
CA LEU A 483 -4.01 10.30 14.96
C LEU A 483 -5.30 9.49 15.08
N PHE A 484 -6.39 10.17 15.45
CA PHE A 484 -7.74 9.61 15.42
C PHE A 484 -8.44 10.08 14.16
N ILE A 485 -8.75 9.15 13.26
CA ILE A 485 -9.31 9.42 11.92
C ILE A 485 -10.72 8.85 11.81
#